data_AF-A0A1H8U4I7-F1
#
_entry.id   AF-A0A1H8U4I7-F1
#
_cell.length_a   1.000
_cell.length_b   1.000
_cell.length_c   1.000
_cell.angle_alpha   90.00
_cell.angle_beta   90.00
_cell.angle_gamma   90.00
#
_symmetry.space_group_name_H-M   'P 1'
#
loop_
_entity.id
_entity.type
_entity.pdbx_description
1 polymer ?
#
loop_
_entity_poly.entity_id
_entity_poly.type
_entity_poly.pdbx_seq_one_letter_code
_entity_poly.pdbx_strand_id
1 'polypeptide(L)' 'MDKSVAALVKDVGSQDRNARYDAYMELLSMTNGKVDWAYVVWDDLKADLSHPDNHSRSIAAQL' A
#
# COMPACT_ATOMS: atom_id res chain seq x y z
N MET A 1 -4.39 15.99 -2.11
CA MET A 1 -3.91 15.84 -3.51
C MET A 1 -4.28 14.43 -3.90
N ASP A 2 -5.00 14.26 -4.99
CA ASP A 2 -5.25 12.92 -5.53
C ASP A 2 -3.91 12.31 -5.98
N LYS A 3 -3.39 11.38 -5.19
CA LYS A 3 -2.23 10.56 -5.59
C LYS A 3 -2.75 9.35 -6.35
N SER A 4 -1.98 8.89 -7.34
CA SER A 4 -2.28 7.61 -7.97
C SER A 4 -2.07 6.47 -6.97
N VAL A 5 -2.81 5.37 -7.14
CA VAL A 5 -2.67 4.18 -6.28
C VAL A 5 -1.23 3.65 -6.25
N ALA A 6 -0.53 3.67 -7.39
CA ALA A 6 0.87 3.28 -7.46
C ALA A 6 1.79 4.18 -6.61
N ALA A 7 1.50 5.49 -6.54
CA ALA A 7 2.24 6.41 -5.68
C ALA A 7 1.94 6.13 -4.20
N LEU A 8 0.69 5.83 -3.85
CA LEU A 8 0.33 5.44 -2.49
C LEU A 8 1.03 4.14 -2.08
N VAL A 9 1.01 3.10 -2.93
CA VAL A 9 1.69 1.82 -2.67
C VAL A 9 3.20 2.01 -2.46
N LYS A 10 3.82 2.92 -3.22
CA LYS A 10 5.23 3.29 -2.99
C LYS A 10 5.43 4.01 -1.66
N ASP A 11 4.53 4.93 -1.30
CA ASP A 11 4.62 5.72 -0.08
C ASP A 11 4.44 4.86 1.19
N VAL A 12 3.72 3.74 1.12
CA VAL A 12 3.65 2.79 2.26
C VAL A 12 4.99 2.12 2.56
N GLY A 13 5.93 2.11 1.60
CA GLY A 13 7.33 1.72 1.82
C GLY A 13 8.27 2.87 2.22
N SER A 14 7.76 4.10 2.38
CA SER A 14 8.56 5.28 2.71
C SER A 14 9.19 5.16 4.10
N GLN A 15 10.41 5.71 4.27
CA GLN A 15 11.05 5.87 5.58
C GLN A 15 10.41 7.01 6.40
N ASP A 16 9.70 7.94 5.74
CA ASP A 16 8.92 8.96 6.43
C ASP A 16 7.67 8.31 7.03
N ARG A 17 7.59 8.36 8.37
CA ARG A 17 6.50 7.78 9.15
C ARG A 17 5.15 8.39 8.80
N ASN A 18 5.08 9.71 8.58
CA ASN A 18 3.82 10.39 8.28
C ASN A 18 3.36 10.02 6.87
N ALA A 19 4.27 10.09 5.89
CA ALA A 19 3.95 9.70 4.52
C ALA A 19 3.47 8.25 4.42
N ARG A 20 4.13 7.34 5.15
CA ARG A 20 3.73 5.92 5.22
C ARG A 20 2.36 5.73 5.85
N TYR A 21 2.08 6.40 6.95
CA TYR A 21 0.79 6.29 7.65
C TYR A 21 -0.36 6.86 6.82
N ASP A 22 -0.18 8.04 6.23
CA ASP A 22 -1.20 8.69 5.41
C ASP A 22 -1.53 7.84 4.18
N ALA A 23 -0.51 7.31 3.50
CA ALA A 23 -0.70 6.44 2.33
C ALA A 23 -1.42 5.13 2.69
N TYR A 24 -1.06 4.51 3.82
CA TYR A 24 -1.73 3.31 4.32
C TYR A 24 -3.21 3.57 4.61
N MET A 25 -3.54 4.67 5.31
CA MET A 25 -4.93 5.01 5.65
C MET A 25 -5.76 5.33 4.41
N GLU A 26 -5.17 5.97 3.40
CA GLU A 26 -5.84 6.24 2.14
C GLU A 26 -6.13 4.94 1.37
N LEU A 27 -5.15 4.05 1.22
CA LEU A 27 -5.33 2.74 0.57
C LEU A 27 -6.39 1.89 1.30
N LEU A 28 -6.33 1.83 2.63
CA LEU A 28 -7.32 1.10 3.43
C LEU A 28 -8.73 1.68 3.29
N SER A 29 -8.86 3.00 3.15
CA SER A 29 -10.15 3.63 2.86
C SER A 29 -10.69 3.19 1.50
N MET A 30 -9.82 3.07 0.48
CA MET A 30 -10.20 2.63 -0.86
C MET A 30 -10.67 1.16 -0.90
N THR A 31 -10.14 0.30 -0.03
CA THR A 31 -10.54 -1.12 0.04
C THR A 31 -11.92 -1.33 0.69
N ASN A 32 -12.52 -0.30 1.31
CA ASN A 32 -13.93 -0.35 1.74
C ASN A 32 -14.92 -0.42 0.57
N GLY A 33 -14.47 -0.11 -0.65
CA GLY A 33 -15.23 -0.22 -1.88
C GLY A 33 -14.68 -1.28 -2.83
N LYS A 34 -15.30 -1.41 -4.01
CA LYS A 34 -14.70 -2.19 -5.10
C LYS A 34 -13.46 -1.46 -5.61
N VAL A 35 -12.34 -2.16 -5.62
CA VAL A 35 -11.07 -1.66 -6.15
C VAL A 35 -10.86 -2.17 -7.57
N ASP A 36 -10.60 -1.27 -8.52
CA ASP A 36 -10.24 -1.59 -9.91
C ASP A 36 -8.71 -1.63 -10.11
N TRP A 37 -7.97 -1.05 -9.18
CA TRP A 37 -6.52 -0.94 -9.19
C TRP A 37 -5.77 -2.17 -8.68
N ALA A 38 -6.47 -3.18 -8.16
CA ALA A 38 -5.83 -4.39 -7.63
C ALA A 38 -4.90 -5.04 -8.67
N TYR A 39 -5.31 -5.11 -9.94
CA TYR A 39 -4.50 -5.67 -11.03
C TYR A 39 -3.21 -4.89 -11.31
N VAL A 40 -3.14 -3.62 -10.90
CA VAL A 40 -1.96 -2.76 -11.12
C VAL A 40 -0.89 -3.03 -10.07
N VAL A 41 -1.29 -3.38 -8.84
CA VAL A 41 -0.38 -3.46 -7.68
C VAL A 41 -0.30 -4.85 -7.07
N TRP A 42 -1.04 -5.83 -7.61
CA TRP A 42 -1.12 -7.18 -7.08
C TRP A 42 0.23 -7.88 -6.98
N ASP A 43 1.04 -7.80 -8.04
CA ASP A 43 2.35 -8.44 -8.06
C ASP A 43 3.30 -7.82 -7.03
N ASP A 44 3.22 -6.51 -6.82
CA ASP A 44 4.00 -5.78 -5.81
C ASP A 44 3.59 -6.19 -4.39
N LEU A 45 2.27 -6.18 -4.10
CA LEU A 45 1.74 -6.61 -2.79
C LEU A 45 2.13 -8.06 -2.49
N LYS A 46 2.00 -8.95 -3.47
CA LYS A 46 2.37 -10.36 -3.32
C LYS A 46 3.87 -10.52 -3.07
N ALA A 47 4.73 -9.74 -3.72
CA ALA A 47 6.17 -9.76 -3.46
C ALA A 47 6.48 -9.28 -2.03
N ASP A 48 5.79 -8.23 -1.58
CA ASP A 48 6.00 -7.60 -0.27
C ASP A 48 5.63 -8.50 0.92
N LEU A 49 4.81 -9.55 0.71
CA LEU A 49 4.58 -10.59 1.73
C LEU A 49 5.86 -11.33 2.17
N SER A 50 6.92 -11.26 1.36
CA SER A 50 8.24 -11.84 1.66
C SER A 50 9.32 -10.81 2.00
N HIS A 51 8.95 -9.53 2.10
CA HIS A 51 9.90 -8.44 2.33
C HIS A 51 10.61 -8.59 3.69
N PRO A 52 11.90 -8.25 3.84
CA PRO A 52 12.63 -8.36 5.11
C PRO A 52 12.03 -7.49 6.23
N ASP A 53 11.50 -6.32 5.89
CA ASP A 53 10.79 -5.44 6.83
C ASP A 53 9.41 -6.01 7.20
N ASN A 54 9.13 -6.08 8.50
CA ASN A 54 7.85 -6.57 9.01
C ASN A 54 6.68 -5.61 8.71
N HIS A 55 6.95 -4.31 8.57
CA HIS A 55 5.92 -3.32 8.28
C HIS A 55 5.37 -3.53 6.87
N SER A 56 6.25 -3.69 5.88
CA SER A 56 5.87 -3.99 4.50
C SER A 56 5.02 -5.26 4.40
N ARG A 57 5.45 -6.35 5.05
CA ARG A 57 4.66 -7.60 5.07
C ARG A 57 3.28 -7.41 5.68
N SER A 58 3.19 -6.69 6.79
CA SER A 58 1.94 -6.45 7.50
C SER A 58 0.97 -5.60 6.67
N ILE A 59 1.47 -4.56 6.01
CA ILE A 59 0.68 -3.71 5.11
C ILE A 59 0.18 -4.51 3.91
N ALA A 60 1.08 -5.26 3.25
CA ALA A 60 0.73 -6.04 2.07
C ALA A 60 -0.31 -7.13 2.34
N ALA A 61 -0.36 -7.68 3.56
CA ALA A 61 -1.36 -8.67 3.95
C ALA A 61 -2.75 -8.05 4.27
N GLN A 62 -2.83 -6.75 4.50
CA GLN A 62 -4.06 -6.05 4.88
C GLN A 62 -4.76 -5.36 3.72
N LEU A 63 -4.00 -5.00 2.68
CA LEU A 63 -4.50 -4.41 1.44
C LEU A 63 -4.96 -5.50 0.46
#